data_AF-A0A939QEK5-F1
#
_entry.id   AF-A0A939QEK5-F1
#
_cell.length_a   1.000
_cell.length_b   1.000
_cell.length_c   1.000
_cell.angle_alpha   90.00
_cell.angle_beta   90.00
_cell.angle_gamma   90.00
#
_symmetry.space_group_name_H-M   'P 1'
#
loop_
_entity.id
_entity.type
_entity.pdbx_description
1 polymer ?
#
loop_
_entity_poly.entity_id
_entity_poly.type
_entity_poly.pdbx_seq_one_letter_code
_entity_poly.pdbx_strand_id
1 'polypeptide(L)' 'MVPHPGSVFTSEPRPGAVEASVTVYVGRRAIAVAMRLELAHGRWRAEVMGVL' A
#
# COMPACT_ATOMS: atom_id res chain seq x y z
N MET A 1 0.71 15.42 13.51
CA MET A 1 0.38 14.00 13.78
C MET A 1 0.85 13.20 12.58
N VAL A 2 1.69 12.19 12.78
CA VAL A 2 2.32 11.44 11.67
C VAL A 2 1.47 10.19 11.36
N PRO A 3 1.03 9.98 10.11
CA PRO A 3 0.36 8.76 9.70
C PRO A 3 1.24 7.54 9.96
N HIS A 4 0.66 6.43 10.40
CA HIS A 4 1.39 5.16 10.50
C HIS A 4 0.61 4.01 9.86
N PRO A 5 1.30 3.08 9.19
CA PRO A 5 0.65 1.92 8.59
C PRO A 5 0.15 0.96 9.68
N GLY A 6 -0.94 0.28 9.36
CA GLY A 6 -1.52 -0.84 10.08
C GLY A 6 -1.30 -2.14 9.30
N SER A 7 -2.33 -2.98 9.25
CA SER A 7 -2.30 -4.22 8.47
C SER A 7 -2.09 -3.95 6.97
N VAL A 8 -1.32 -4.85 6.34
CA VAL A 8 -1.05 -4.84 4.90
C VAL A 8 -1.45 -6.20 4.35
N PHE A 9 -2.25 -6.19 3.29
CA PHE A 9 -2.64 -7.40 2.55
C PHE A 9 -2.20 -7.26 1.10
N THR A 10 -1.58 -8.29 0.54
CA THR A 10 -1.08 -8.29 -0.83
C THR A 10 -1.83 -9.31 -1.69
N SER A 11 -2.03 -8.98 -2.96
CA SER A 11 -2.43 -9.96 -3.98
C SER A 11 -1.32 -10.99 -4.22
N GLU A 12 -1.63 -12.02 -5.00
CA GLU A 12 -0.58 -12.87 -5.57
C GLU A 12 0.42 -12.01 -6.37
N PRO A 13 1.73 -12.18 -6.17
CA PRO A 13 2.74 -11.44 -6.92
C PRO A 13 2.69 -11.78 -8.40
N ARG A 14 2.69 -10.74 -9.24
CA ARG A 14 3.00 -10.86 -10.67
C ARG A 14 4.47 -10.49 -10.91
N PRO A 15 5.10 -10.91 -12.02
CA PRO A 15 6.48 -10.53 -12.31
C PRO A 15 6.69 -9.01 -12.19
N GLY A 16 7.43 -8.60 -11.16
CA GLY A 16 7.76 -7.21 -10.89
C GLY A 16 6.63 -6.35 -10.31
N ALA A 17 5.45 -6.89 -9.98
CA ALA A 17 4.35 -6.10 -9.42
C ALA A 17 3.49 -6.86 -8.40
N VAL A 18 3.02 -6.16 -7.36
CA VAL A 18 2.10 -6.66 -6.32
C VAL A 18 1.07 -5.58 -6.04
N GLU A 19 -0.22 -5.95 -5.99
CA GLU A 19 -1.25 -5.05 -5.48
C GLU A 19 -1.40 -5.23 -3.97
N ALA A 20 -1.63 -4.15 -3.24
CA ALA A 20 -1.72 -4.15 -1.79
C ALA A 20 -2.89 -3.31 -1.28
N SER A 21 -3.51 -3.74 -0.20
CA SER A 21 -4.40 -2.93 0.62
C SER A 21 -3.73 -2.63 1.95
N VAL A 22 -3.60 -1.34 2.28
CA VAL A 22 -2.94 -0.86 3.51
C VAL A 22 -3.93 -0.09 4.35
N THR A 23 -4.07 -0.45 5.63
CA THR A 23 -4.75 0.42 6.60
C THR A 23 -3.79 1.50 7.06
N VAL A 24 -4.15 2.77 6.97
CA VAL A 24 -3.36 3.89 7.51
C VAL A 24 -4.13 4.55 8.64
N TYR A 25 -3.46 4.71 9.78
CA TYR A 25 -4.02 5.40 10.93
C TYR A 25 -3.57 6.86 10.94
N VAL A 26 -4.54 7.77 11.02
CA VAL A 26 -4.32 9.22 11.15
C VAL A 26 -5.17 9.70 12.33
N GLY A 27 -4.57 9.71 13.50
CA GLY A 27 -5.23 10.07 14.76
C GLY A 27 -6.27 9.06 15.15
N ARG A 28 -7.54 9.48 15.18
CA ARG A 28 -8.69 8.61 15.49
C ARG A 28 -9.32 7.96 14.26
N ARG A 29 -8.77 8.20 13.07
CA ARG A 29 -9.30 7.68 11.81
C ARG A 29 -8.41 6.53 11.32
N ALA A 30 -9.06 5.52 10.75
CA ALA A 30 -8.42 4.50 9.93
C ALA A 30 -8.96 4.66 8.51
N ILE A 31 -8.05 4.65 7.52
CA ILE A 31 -8.39 4.64 6.10
C ILE A 31 -7.79 3.40 5.47
N ALA A 32 -8.51 2.76 4.56
CA ALA A 32 -7.95 1.70 3.74
C ALA A 32 -7.49 2.30 2.41
N VAL A 33 -6.30 1.92 1.95
CA VAL A 33 -5.69 2.45 0.72
C VAL A 33 -5.32 1.30 -0.17
N ALA A 34 -5.83 1.31 -1.41
CA ALA A 34 -5.39 0.41 -2.46
C ALA A 34 -4.10 0.97 -3.09
N MET A 35 -3.09 0.13 -3.21
CA MET A 35 -1.75 0.48 -3.67
C MET A 35 -1.22 -0.53 -4.68
N ARG A 36 -0.39 -0.07 -5.60
CA ARG A 36 0.40 -0.93 -6.48
C ARG A 36 1.88 -0.77 -6.13
N LEU A 37 2.55 -1.89 -5.92
CA LEU A 37 3.98 -1.96 -5.67
C LEU A 37 4.66 -2.52 -6.92
N GLU A 38 5.57 -1.77 -7.51
CA GLU A 38 6.34 -2.20 -8.69
C GLU A 38 7.84 -2.24 -8.39
N LEU A 39 8.50 -3.31 -8.78
CA LEU A 39 9.95 -3.43 -8.68
C LEU A 39 10.60 -2.79 -9.90
N ALA A 40 11.17 -1.60 -9.72
CA ALA A 40 11.91 -0.87 -10.74
C ALA A 40 13.36 -0.69 -10.29
N HIS A 41 14.32 -1.16 -11.09
CA HIS A 41 15.76 -1.04 -10.80
C HIS A 41 16.17 -1.53 -9.40
N GLY A 42 15.60 -2.66 -8.95
CA GLY A 42 15.88 -3.23 -7.64
C GLY A 42 15.26 -2.47 -6.46
N ARG A 43 14.36 -1.51 -6.72
CA ARG A 43 13.63 -0.76 -5.70
C ARG A 43 12.13 -0.90 -5.90
N TRP A 44 11.40 -1.04 -4.80
CA TRP A 44 9.96 -1.00 -4.82
C TRP A 44 9.49 0.46 -4.93
N ARG A 45 8.69 0.73 -5.94
CA ARG A 45 7.90 1.95 -6.11
C ARG A 45 6.47 1.66 -5.68
N ALA A 46 5.89 2.59 -4.93
CA ALA A 46 4.54 2.47 -4.44
C ALA A 46 3.68 3.57 -5.08
N GLU A 47 2.58 3.17 -5.70
CA GLU A 47 1.58 4.06 -6.29
C GLU A 47 0.24 3.85 -5.57
N VAL A 48 -0.45 4.95 -5.25
CA VAL A 48 -1.80 4.89 -4.66
C VAL A 48 -2.81 4.78 -5.79
N MET A 49 -3.58 3.69 -5.78
CA MET A 49 -4.65 3.45 -6.76
C MET A 49 -5.97 4.07 -6.30
N GLY A 50 -6.20 4.14 -4.99
CA GLY A 50 -7.42 4.73 -4.42
C GLY A 50 -7.54 4.59 -2.90
N VAL A 51 -8.54 5.27 -2.34
CA VAL A 51 -8.98 5.10 -0.95
C VAL A 51 -10.24 4.22 -0.96
N LEU A 52 -10.25 3.19 -0.13
CA LEU A 52 -11.34 2.21 0.00
C LEU A 52 -12.29 2.61 1.13
#